data_AF-A0A1F8ZWA0-F1
#
_entry.id   AF-A0A1F8ZWA0-F1
#
_cell.length_a   1.000
_cell.length_b   1.000
_cell.length_c   1.000
_cell.angle_alpha   90.00
_cell.angle_beta   90.00
_cell.angle_gamma   90.00
#
_symmetry.space_group_name_H-M   'P 1'
#
loop_
_entity.id
_entity.type
_entity.pdbx_description
1 polymer ?
#
loop_
_entity_poly.entity_id
_entity_poly.type
_entity_poly.pdbx_seq_one_letter_code
_entity_poly.pdbx_strand_id
1 'polypeptide(L)'
;MLTALKVTMIVLGVVEILFGLGFTFFMNEMGKTLGFEPGPDYLLYIGALLGLTLITISAFIISAARNPIQHIGWVRFAIWWCIAGVVAGLYAVTKNYVDFSQAGMGIIWDGVVAVALLIFYPWRKTSNP
;
A
#
# COMPACT_ATOMS: atom_id res chain seq x y z
N MET A 1 14.87 -16.56 0.88
CA MET A 1 14.77 -15.14 1.26
C MET A 1 14.56 -14.24 0.06
N LEU A 2 15.47 -14.21 -0.93
CA LEU A 2 15.32 -13.32 -2.09
C LEU A 2 14.02 -13.57 -2.88
N THR A 3 13.68 -14.84 -3.16
CA THR A 3 12.42 -15.19 -3.85
C THR A 3 11.19 -14.73 -3.07
N ALA A 4 11.17 -14.90 -1.74
CA ALA A 4 10.07 -14.45 -0.90
C ALA A 4 9.91 -12.92 -0.95
N LEU A 5 11.03 -12.17 -0.88
CA LEU A 5 11.00 -10.71 -1.06
C LEU A 5 10.39 -10.29 -2.40
N LYS A 6 10.79 -10.95 -3.50
CA LYS A 6 10.22 -10.69 -4.83
C LYS A 6 8.71 -10.91 -4.85
N VAL A 7 8.26 -12.05 -4.32
CA VAL A 7 6.85 -12.40 -4.26
C VAL A 7 6.07 -11.40 -3.42
N THR A 8 6.56 -11.03 -2.22
CA THR A 8 5.90 -10.04 -1.36
C THR A 8 5.75 -8.69 -2.06
N MET A 9 6.79 -8.22 -2.76
CA MET A 9 6.72 -6.96 -3.52
C MET A 9 5.73 -7.04 -4.69
N ILE A 10 5.69 -8.15 -5.41
CA ILE A 10 4.74 -8.35 -6.52
C ILE A 10 3.30 -8.37 -5.98
N VAL A 11 3.06 -9.12 -4.89
CA VAL A 11 1.75 -9.22 -4.26
C VAL A 11 1.30 -7.85 -3.75
N LEU A 12 2.16 -7.11 -3.06
CA LEU A 12 1.89 -5.72 -2.64
C LEU A 12 1.48 -4.87 -3.84
N GLY A 13 2.30 -4.83 -4.90
CA GLY A 13 2.01 -3.99 -6.06
C GLY A 13 0.73 -4.39 -6.80
N VAL A 14 0.42 -5.68 -6.91
CA VAL A 14 -0.84 -6.13 -7.55
C VAL A 14 -2.04 -5.68 -6.74
N VAL A 15 -2.01 -5.88 -5.42
CA VAL A 15 -3.12 -5.46 -4.54
C VAL A 15 -3.31 -3.95 -4.58
N GLU A 16 -2.24 -3.18 -4.51
CA GLU A 16 -2.28 -1.72 -4.56
C GLU A 16 -2.73 -1.18 -5.94
N ILE A 17 -2.40 -1.87 -7.04
CA ILE A 17 -3.00 -1.56 -8.36
C ILE A 17 -4.51 -1.78 -8.32
N LEU A 18 -4.99 -2.88 -7.72
CA LEU A 18 -6.43 -3.16 -7.62
C LEU A 18 -7.14 -2.11 -6.76
N PHE A 19 -6.55 -1.71 -5.63
CA PHE A 19 -7.05 -0.59 -4.83
C PHE A 19 -7.04 0.71 -5.62
N GLY A 20 -5.96 1.00 -6.34
CA GLY A 20 -5.87 2.22 -7.14
C GLY A 20 -6.88 2.28 -8.28
N LEU A 21 -7.15 1.17 -8.96
CA LEU A 21 -8.24 1.06 -9.95
C LEU A 21 -9.60 1.27 -9.29
N GLY A 22 -9.79 0.67 -8.11
CA GLY A 22 -10.99 0.86 -7.30
C GLY A 22 -11.24 2.32 -6.93
N PHE A 23 -10.22 3.03 -6.41
CA PHE A 23 -10.32 4.46 -6.09
C PHE A 23 -10.51 5.34 -7.33
N THR A 24 -10.01 4.92 -8.50
CA THR A 24 -10.14 5.70 -9.74
C THR A 24 -11.50 5.58 -10.39
N PHE A 25 -12.05 4.37 -10.45
CA PHE A 25 -13.26 4.11 -11.24
C PHE A 25 -14.49 3.72 -10.41
N PHE A 26 -14.29 3.26 -9.18
CA PHE A 26 -15.33 2.61 -8.36
C PHE A 26 -15.39 3.17 -6.93
N MET A 27 -14.91 4.40 -6.70
CA MET A 27 -14.78 4.95 -5.34
C MET A 27 -16.10 4.94 -4.56
N ASN A 28 -17.23 5.28 -5.20
CA ASN A 28 -18.54 5.24 -4.56
C ASN A 28 -18.95 3.83 -4.15
N GLU A 29 -18.69 2.84 -4.99
CA GLU A 29 -19.07 1.46 -4.69
C GLU A 29 -18.15 0.85 -3.62
N MET A 30 -16.86 1.18 -3.65
CA MET A 30 -15.94 0.85 -2.55
C MET A 30 -16.31 1.54 -1.24
N GLY A 31 -16.72 2.80 -1.30
CA GLY A 31 -17.20 3.54 -0.13
C GLY A 31 -18.37 2.81 0.52
N LYS A 32 -19.39 2.46 -0.27
CA LYS A 32 -20.57 1.74 0.21
C LYS A 32 -20.23 0.38 0.82
N THR A 33 -19.35 -0.41 0.20
CA THR A 33 -18.98 -1.73 0.74
C THR A 33 -18.21 -1.62 2.05
N LEU A 34 -17.48 -0.54 2.26
CA LEU A 34 -16.81 -0.22 3.51
C LEU A 34 -17.74 0.46 4.53
N GLY A 35 -18.98 0.84 4.15
CA GLY A 35 -19.93 1.51 5.03
C GLY A 35 -19.76 3.03 5.12
N PHE A 36 -19.16 3.65 4.09
CA PHE A 36 -19.14 5.10 3.94
C PHE A 36 -20.41 5.60 3.23
N GLU A 37 -20.90 6.75 3.68
CA GLU A 37 -21.90 7.51 2.93
C GLU A 37 -21.26 8.19 1.71
N PRO A 38 -22.03 8.47 0.64
CA PRO A 38 -21.56 9.25 -0.49
C PRO A 38 -21.01 10.60 -0.01
N GLY A 39 -19.73 10.82 -0.27
CA GLY A 39 -19.08 12.09 0.01
C GLY A 39 -19.32 13.12 -1.09
N PRO A 40 -18.89 14.37 -0.87
CA PRO A 40 -18.91 15.40 -1.89
C PRO A 40 -18.06 15.04 -3.12
N ASP A 41 -18.46 15.51 -4.31
CA ASP A 41 -17.84 15.16 -5.60
C ASP A 41 -16.32 15.40 -5.66
N TYR A 42 -15.80 16.37 -4.92
CA TYR A 42 -14.35 16.62 -4.88
C TYR A 42 -13.57 15.42 -4.30
N LEU A 43 -14.19 14.58 -3.48
CA LEU A 43 -13.56 13.35 -2.99
C LEU A 43 -13.39 12.33 -4.11
N LEU A 44 -14.29 12.27 -5.10
CA LEU A 44 -14.13 11.42 -6.29
C LEU A 44 -12.91 11.85 -7.10
N TYR A 45 -12.70 13.16 -7.24
CA TYR A 45 -11.52 13.71 -7.88
C TYR A 45 -10.24 13.37 -7.10
N ILE A 46 -10.23 13.58 -5.78
CA ILE A 46 -9.09 13.22 -4.92
C ILE A 46 -8.81 11.71 -4.96
N GLY A 47 -9.85 10.89 -4.90
CA GLY A 47 -9.75 9.43 -5.00
C GLY A 47 -9.14 8.98 -6.32
N ALA A 48 -9.53 9.60 -7.43
CA ALA A 48 -8.92 9.32 -8.73
C ALA A 48 -7.43 9.68 -8.78
N LEU A 49 -7.02 10.81 -8.20
CA LEU A 49 -5.60 11.17 -8.12
C LEU A 49 -4.80 10.20 -7.24
N LEU A 50 -5.35 9.82 -6.08
CA LEU A 50 -4.72 8.84 -5.19
C LEU A 50 -4.65 7.47 -5.87
N GLY A 51 -5.70 7.07 -6.58
CA GLY A 51 -5.76 5.81 -7.31
C GLY A 51 -4.71 5.72 -8.42
N LEU A 52 -4.54 6.78 -9.21
CA LEU A 52 -3.46 6.87 -10.21
C LEU A 52 -2.07 6.83 -9.58
N THR A 53 -1.92 7.45 -8.41
CA THR A 53 -0.66 7.43 -7.65
C THR A 53 -0.32 6.01 -7.19
N LEU A 54 -1.30 5.29 -6.62
CA LEU A 54 -1.17 3.90 -6.21
C LEU A 54 -0.78 2.99 -7.37
N ILE A 55 -1.48 3.10 -8.51
CA ILE A 55 -1.18 2.30 -9.70
C ILE A 55 0.26 2.55 -10.16
N THR A 56 0.65 3.82 -10.24
CA THR A 56 1.98 4.21 -10.74
C THR A 56 3.09 3.69 -9.83
N ILE A 57 3.01 3.98 -8.54
CA ILE A 57 4.01 3.54 -7.54
C ILE A 57 4.13 2.01 -7.54
N SER A 58 2.99 1.32 -7.59
CA SER A 58 2.94 -0.14 -7.58
C SER A 58 3.56 -0.78 -8.81
N ALA A 59 3.39 -0.18 -9.99
CA ALA A 59 4.08 -0.62 -11.20
C ALA A 59 5.61 -0.55 -11.03
N PHE A 60 6.13 0.51 -10.40
CA PHE A 60 7.55 0.62 -10.07
C PHE A 60 8.00 -0.41 -9.03
N ILE A 61 7.19 -0.68 -8.00
CA ILE A 61 7.47 -1.74 -7.00
C ILE A 61 7.57 -3.12 -7.69
N ILE A 62 6.62 -3.46 -8.56
CA ILE A 62 6.64 -4.72 -9.32
C ILE A 62 7.87 -4.80 -10.23
N SER A 63 8.22 -3.70 -10.89
CA SER A 63 9.42 -3.64 -11.73
C SER A 63 10.70 -3.87 -10.91
N ALA A 64 10.83 -3.19 -9.77
CA ALA A 64 11.94 -3.34 -8.85
C ALA A 64 12.04 -4.77 -8.25
N ALA A 65 10.91 -5.45 -8.08
CA ALA A 65 10.86 -6.84 -7.61
C ALA A 65 11.60 -7.83 -8.53
N ARG A 66 11.85 -7.50 -9.79
CA ARG A 66 12.66 -8.36 -10.68
C ARG A 66 14.11 -8.49 -10.17
N ASN A 67 14.67 -7.38 -9.69
CA ASN A 67 16.03 -7.29 -9.15
C ASN A 67 16.07 -6.42 -7.87
N PRO A 68 15.52 -6.90 -6.74
CA PRO A 68 15.27 -6.06 -5.56
C PRO A 68 16.57 -5.64 -4.84
N ILE A 69 17.68 -6.36 -5.06
CA ILE A 69 18.99 -5.99 -4.50
C ILE A 69 19.55 -4.76 -5.22
N GLN A 70 19.42 -4.70 -6.55
CA GLN A 70 19.86 -3.54 -7.34
C GLN A 70 18.94 -2.32 -7.11
N HIS A 71 17.68 -2.57 -6.78
CA HIS A 71 16.67 -1.55 -6.51
C HIS A 71 16.29 -1.48 -5.03
N ILE A 72 17.27 -1.58 -4.13
CA ILE A 72 17.00 -1.65 -2.69
C ILE A 72 16.28 -0.41 -2.13
N GLY A 73 16.44 0.75 -2.78
CA GLY A 73 15.68 1.96 -2.47
C GLY A 73 14.18 1.75 -2.59
N TRP A 74 13.72 1.03 -3.61
CA TRP A 74 12.30 0.69 -3.79
C TRP A 74 11.78 -0.31 -2.75
N VAL A 75 12.65 -1.21 -2.25
CA VAL A 75 12.30 -2.09 -1.14
C VAL A 75 12.09 -1.28 0.15
N ARG A 76 13.00 -0.34 0.44
CA ARG A 76 12.87 0.57 1.59
C ARG A 76 11.63 1.44 1.47
N PHE A 77 11.38 1.96 0.28
CA PHE A 77 10.17 2.73 -0.01
C PHE A 77 8.91 1.90 0.28
N ALA A 78 8.83 0.67 -0.22
CA ALA A 78 7.67 -0.21 0.01
C ALA A 78 7.45 -0.50 1.50
N ILE A 79 8.52 -0.71 2.27
CA ILE A 79 8.44 -0.87 3.74
C ILE A 79 7.86 0.40 4.38
N TRP A 80 8.41 1.57 4.05
CA TRP A 80 7.94 2.84 4.60
C TRP A 80 6.52 3.18 4.18
N TRP A 81 6.14 2.84 2.95
CA TRP A 81 4.78 3.00 2.43
C TRP A 81 3.78 2.24 3.30
N CYS A 82 4.02 0.95 3.54
CA CYS A 82 3.15 0.15 4.41
C CYS A 82 3.16 0.66 5.87
N ILE A 83 4.31 1.03 6.42
CA ILE A 83 4.36 1.60 7.78
C ILE A 83 3.56 2.90 7.86
N ALA A 84 3.68 3.77 6.86
CA ALA A 84 2.92 5.02 6.79
C ALA A 84 1.42 4.76 6.66
N GLY A 85 1.01 3.75 5.89
CA GLY A 85 -0.39 3.32 5.77
C GLY A 85 -0.99 2.87 7.11
N VAL A 86 -0.26 2.03 7.87
CA VAL A 86 -0.66 1.65 9.24
C VAL A 86 -0.80 2.88 10.14
N VAL A 87 0.20 3.77 10.15
CA VAL A 87 0.19 4.95 11.01
C VAL A 87 -0.96 5.89 10.64
N ALA A 88 -1.19 6.13 9.35
CA ALA A 88 -2.28 6.98 8.87
C ALA A 88 -3.65 6.39 9.20
N GLY A 89 -3.84 5.07 9.02
CA GLY A 89 -5.08 4.38 9.36
C GLY A 89 -5.37 4.42 10.86
N LEU A 90 -4.39 4.12 11.70
CA LEU A 90 -4.53 4.23 13.15
C LEU A 90 -4.81 5.68 13.58
N TYR A 91 -4.13 6.66 12.99
CA TYR A 91 -4.40 8.07 13.24
C TYR A 91 -5.84 8.44 12.90
N ALA A 92 -6.34 8.05 11.72
CA ALA A 92 -7.71 8.32 11.29
C ALA A 92 -8.75 7.70 12.25
N VAL A 93 -8.51 6.47 12.73
CA VAL A 93 -9.37 5.81 13.74
C VAL A 93 -9.31 6.55 15.08
N THR A 94 -8.12 6.92 15.57
CA THR A 94 -8.00 7.67 16.84
C THR A 94 -8.63 9.06 16.81
N LYS A 95 -8.77 9.65 15.62
CA LYS A 95 -9.44 10.93 15.39
C LYS A 95 -10.95 10.79 15.10
N ASN A 96 -11.48 9.57 15.08
CA ASN A 96 -12.86 9.27 14.70
C ASN A 96 -13.22 9.80 13.31
N TYR A 97 -12.26 9.83 12.38
CA TYR A 97 -12.54 10.14 10.97
C TYR A 97 -13.15 8.94 10.26
N VAL A 98 -12.77 7.74 10.71
CA VAL A 98 -13.23 6.45 10.18
C VAL A 98 -13.32 5.46 11.35
N ASP A 99 -14.21 4.48 11.21
CA ASP A 99 -14.28 3.35 12.12
C ASP A 99 -13.22 2.29 11.77
N PHE A 100 -12.86 1.46 12.74
CA PHE A 100 -11.95 0.34 12.48
C PHE A 100 -12.56 -0.68 11.49
N SER A 101 -13.88 -0.78 11.40
CA SER A 101 -14.55 -1.58 10.37
C SER A 101 -14.28 -1.06 8.94
N GLN A 102 -14.09 0.25 8.79
CA GLN A 102 -13.88 0.92 7.51
C GLN A 102 -12.40 0.88 7.08
N ALA A 103 -11.47 1.08 8.02
CA ALA A 103 -10.03 1.17 7.72
C ALA A 103 -9.22 -0.08 8.11
N GLY A 104 -9.79 -1.00 8.89
CA GLY A 104 -9.08 -2.10 9.52
C GLY A 104 -8.43 -3.05 8.53
N MET A 105 -9.08 -3.34 7.40
CA MET A 105 -8.51 -4.19 6.35
C MET A 105 -7.20 -3.61 5.80
N GLY A 106 -7.17 -2.30 5.52
CA GLY A 106 -5.95 -1.62 5.05
C GLY A 106 -4.85 -1.64 6.10
N ILE A 107 -5.19 -1.31 7.36
CA ILE A 107 -4.24 -1.33 8.48
C ILE A 107 -3.62 -2.71 8.66
N ILE A 108 -4.43 -3.77 8.63
CA ILE A 108 -3.96 -5.15 8.81
C ILE A 108 -3.08 -5.55 7.61
N TRP A 109 -3.54 -5.27 6.39
CA TRP A 109 -2.80 -5.56 5.17
C TRP A 109 -1.40 -4.92 5.19
N ASP A 110 -1.35 -3.62 5.42
CA ASP A 110 -0.10 -2.86 5.46
C ASP A 110 0.82 -3.36 6.59
N GLY A 111 0.26 -3.65 7.76
CA GLY A 111 1.03 -4.21 8.88
C GLY A 111 1.67 -5.55 8.54
N VAL A 112 0.89 -6.48 7.97
CA VAL A 112 1.38 -7.81 7.58
C VAL A 112 2.45 -7.70 6.49
N VAL A 113 2.22 -6.87 5.47
CA VAL A 113 3.17 -6.70 4.37
C VAL A 113 4.45 -6.00 4.85
N ALA A 114 4.36 -4.98 5.71
CA ALA A 114 5.52 -4.32 6.30
C ALA A 114 6.40 -5.33 7.07
N VAL A 115 5.79 -6.17 7.91
CA VAL A 115 6.50 -7.22 8.65
C VAL A 115 7.13 -8.23 7.70
N ALA A 116 6.42 -8.70 6.68
CA ALA A 116 6.94 -9.63 5.69
C ALA A 116 8.15 -9.06 4.93
N LEU A 117 8.06 -7.79 4.48
CA LEU A 117 9.15 -7.10 3.80
C LEU A 117 10.37 -6.92 4.71
N LEU A 118 10.18 -6.60 6.00
CA LEU A 118 11.27 -6.47 6.98
C LEU A 118 11.96 -7.81 7.25
N ILE A 119 11.20 -8.90 7.36
CA ILE A 119 11.74 -10.26 7.55
C ILE A 119 12.58 -10.69 6.34
N PHE A 120 12.11 -10.38 5.13
CA PHE A 120 12.80 -10.78 3.89
C PHE A 120 13.85 -9.76 3.41
N TYR A 121 14.00 -8.63 4.11
CA TYR A 121 14.96 -7.58 3.75
C TYR A 121 16.41 -8.12 3.80
N PRO A 122 17.24 -7.85 2.79
CA PRO A 122 18.61 -8.38 2.71
C PRO A 122 19.60 -7.56 3.57
N TRP A 123 19.43 -7.58 4.89
CA TRP A 123 20.23 -6.83 5.88
C TRP A 123 21.75 -6.99 5.70
N ARG A 124 22.21 -8.19 5.35
CA ARG A 124 23.66 -8.49 5.24
C ARG A 124 24.30 -8.12 3.90
N LYS A 125 23.52 -7.83 2.86
CA LYS A 125 24.06 -7.48 1.53
C LYS A 125 24.17 -5.97 1.30
N THR A 126 23.69 -5.17 2.24
CA THR A 126 23.68 -3.69 2.17
C THR A 126 24.76 -3.04 3.04
N SER A 127 25.59 -3.83 3.71
CA SER A 127 26.63 -3.37 4.65
C SER A 127 28.05 -3.32 4.07
N ASN A 128 28.24 -3.58 2.77
CA ASN A 128 29.50 -3.28 2.10
C ASN A 128 29.35 -1.98 1.30
N PRO A 129 30.05 -0.91 1.71
CA PRO A 129 30.13 0.33 0.92
C PRO A 129 30.80 0.10 -0.43
#